data_AF-A0A928THW2-F1
#
_entry.id   AF-A0A928THW2-F1
#
_cell.length_a   1.000
_cell.length_b   1.000
_cell.length_c   1.000
_cell.angle_alpha   90.00
_cell.angle_beta   90.00
_cell.angle_gamma   90.00
#
_symmetry.space_group_name_H-M   'P 1'
#
loop_
_entity.id
_entity.type
_entity.pdbx_description
1 polymer ?
#
loop_
_entity_poly.entity_id
_entity_poly.type
_entity_poly.pdbx_seq_one_letter_code
_entity_poly.pdbx_strand_id
1 'polypeptide(L)'
;MDIVLKAYDRLMQLEWSELQELMVECGQAHAAMCATAGEDVDPHADRESMRARVAAMSKETLAGALAPFAALGEVAHEHHPEHGTH
;
A
#
# COMPACT_ATOMS: atom_id res chain seq x y z
N MET A 1 9.41 -11.56 -10.88
CA MET A 1 8.96 -12.33 -9.70
C MET A 1 9.79 -11.99 -8.45
N ASP A 2 11.08 -11.68 -8.59
CA ASP A 2 11.98 -11.35 -7.46
C ASP A 2 11.61 -10.08 -6.67
N ILE A 3 11.20 -9.00 -7.35
CA ILE A 3 10.89 -7.70 -6.70
C ILE A 3 9.72 -7.79 -5.71
N VAL A 4 8.65 -8.52 -6.04
CA VAL A 4 7.49 -8.67 -5.14
C VAL A 4 7.86 -9.43 -3.87
N LEU A 5 8.71 -10.46 -4.00
CA LEU A 5 9.20 -11.21 -2.84
C LEU A 5 10.14 -10.36 -1.97
N LYS A 6 11.03 -9.57 -2.59
CA LYS A 6 11.87 -8.59 -1.88
C LYS A 6 11.05 -7.54 -1.14
N ALA A 7 10.01 -7.01 -1.78
CA ALA A 7 9.09 -6.06 -1.15
C ALA A 7 8.36 -6.71 0.03
N TYR A 8 7.88 -7.95 -0.13
CA TYR A 8 7.26 -8.70 0.96
C TYR A 8 8.21 -8.91 2.15
N ASP A 9 9.44 -9.35 1.89
CA ASP A 9 10.45 -9.56 2.95
C ASP A 9 10.77 -8.27 3.70
N ARG A 10 10.85 -7.13 3.00
CA ARG A 10 11.02 -5.80 3.62
C ARG A 10 9.83 -5.40 4.48
N LEU A 11 8.60 -5.61 3.99
CA LEU A 11 7.38 -5.32 4.74
C LEU A 11 7.26 -6.18 6.01
N MET A 12 7.71 -7.44 5.96
CA MET A 12 7.72 -8.33 7.13
C MET A 12 8.69 -7.89 8.23
N GLN A 13 9.73 -7.11 7.88
CA GLN A 13 10.68 -6.53 8.83
C GLN A 13 10.16 -5.28 9.56
N LEU A 14 9.10 -4.63 9.04
CA LEU A 14 8.51 -3.46 9.70
C LEU A 14 7.85 -3.83 11.03
N GLU A 15 7.76 -2.86 11.93
CA GLU A 15 6.98 -3.04 13.15
C GLU A 15 5.50 -3.25 12.82
N TRP A 16 4.80 -3.98 13.68
CA TRP A 16 3.39 -4.33 13.42
C TRP A 16 2.52 -3.09 13.23
N SER A 17 2.72 -2.05 14.06
CA SER A 17 2.02 -0.78 13.97
C SER A 17 2.33 -0.01 12.68
N GLU A 18 3.57 -0.06 12.19
CA GLU A 18 3.98 0.62 10.96
C GLU A 18 3.31 -0.01 9.74
N LEU A 19 3.28 -1.34 9.69
CA LEU A 19 2.64 -2.09 8.60
C LEU A 19 1.13 -1.85 8.56
N GLN A 20 0.49 -1.77 9.74
CA GLN A 20 -0.93 -1.45 9.83
C GLN A 20 -1.23 -0.03 9.34
N GLU A 21 -0.44 0.97 9.75
CA GLU A 21 -0.63 2.36 9.32
C GLU A 21 -0.42 2.50 7.80
N LEU A 22 0.60 1.84 7.25
CA LEU A 22 0.86 1.82 5.81
C LEU A 22 -0.31 1.24 5.01
N MET A 23 -0.94 0.17 5.50
CA MET A 23 -2.14 -0.40 4.85
C MET A 23 -3.32 0.56 4.87
N VAL A 24 -3.54 1.25 5.98
CA VAL A 24 -4.61 2.26 6.09
C VAL A 24 -4.37 3.37 5.09
N GLU A 25 -3.15 3.89 4.99
CA GLU A 25 -2.80 4.94 4.02
C GLU A 25 -2.96 4.48 2.57
N CYS A 26 -2.49 3.27 2.24
CA CYS A 26 -2.64 2.72 0.89
C CYS A 26 -4.11 2.58 0.50
N GLY A 27 -4.96 2.07 1.39
CA GLY A 27 -6.38 1.94 1.08
C GLY A 27 -7.11 3.29 0.99
N GLN A 28 -6.69 4.31 1.74
CA GLN A 28 -7.23 5.67 1.60
C GLN A 28 -6.83 6.31 0.27
N ALA A 29 -5.56 6.18 -0.13
CA ALA A 29 -5.08 6.67 -1.43
C ALA A 29 -5.80 5.95 -2.58
N HIS A 30 -5.99 4.64 -2.47
CA HIS A 30 -6.72 3.87 -3.47
C HIS A 30 -8.19 4.32 -3.59
N ALA A 31 -8.89 4.52 -2.47
CA ALA A 31 -10.26 5.03 -2.46
C ALA A 31 -10.36 6.42 -3.13
N ALA A 32 -9.41 7.31 -2.86
CA ALA A 32 -9.37 8.65 -3.48
C ALA A 32 -9.13 8.58 -5.01
N MET A 33 -8.25 7.68 -5.46
CA MET A 33 -8.02 7.44 -6.89
C MET A 33 -9.27 6.91 -7.60
N CYS A 34 -9.93 5.90 -7.03
CA CYS A 34 -11.15 5.31 -7.59
C CYS A 34 -12.29 6.34 -7.64
N ALA A 35 -12.46 7.14 -6.58
CA ALA A 35 -13.45 8.21 -6.56
C ALA A 35 -13.19 9.26 -7.65
N THR A 36 -11.93 9.61 -7.89
CA THR A 36 -11.53 10.54 -8.97
C THR A 36 -11.78 9.95 -10.36
N ALA A 37 -11.65 8.63 -10.51
CA ALA A 37 -11.97 7.90 -11.74
C ALA A 37 -13.49 7.78 -12.00
N GLY A 38 -14.33 8.24 -11.07
CA GLY A 38 -15.79 8.15 -11.16
C GLY A 38 -16.33 6.76 -10.78
N GLU A 39 -15.54 5.94 -10.11
CA GLU A 39 -15.98 4.66 -9.58
C GLU A 39 -16.84 4.87 -8.32
N ASP A 40 -17.86 4.03 -8.14
CA ASP A 40 -18.74 4.04 -6.97
C ASP A 40 -17.98 3.44 -5.77
N VAL A 41 -17.27 4.29 -5.03
CA VAL A 41 -16.45 3.90 -3.88
C VAL A 41 -17.25 4.03 -2.58
N ASP A 42 -17.18 3.00 -1.75
CA ASP A 42 -17.81 2.95 -0.43
C ASP A 42 -17.36 4.13 0.48
N PRO A 43 -18.30 4.98 0.96
CA PRO A 43 -17.99 6.09 1.86
C PRO A 43 -17.52 5.69 3.25
N HIS A 44 -17.59 4.41 3.63
CA HIS A 44 -16.99 3.87 4.86
C HIS A 44 -15.46 3.65 4.77
N ALA A 45 -14.82 4.24 3.76
CA ALA A 45 -13.37 4.45 3.69
C ALA A 45 -12.86 5.51 4.70
N ASP A 46 -13.53 5.65 5.85
CA ASP A 46 -13.02 6.47 6.94
C ASP A 46 -11.84 5.75 7.63
N ARG A 47 -10.87 6.55 8.10
CA ARG A 47 -9.58 6.04 8.60
C ARG A 47 -9.77 5.08 9.78
N GLU A 48 -10.78 5.32 10.62
CA GLU A 48 -11.03 4.55 11.82
C GLU A 48 -11.64 3.17 11.49
N SER A 49 -12.64 3.13 10.61
CA SER A 49 -13.20 1.88 10.08
C SER A 49 -12.14 1.04 9.38
N MET A 50 -11.26 1.67 8.59
CA MET A 50 -10.14 0.98 7.95
C MET A 50 -9.15 0.40 8.97
N ARG A 51 -8.79 1.17 9.99
CA ARG A 51 -7.90 0.70 11.06
C ARG A 51 -8.49 -0.51 11.78
N ALA A 52 -9.79 -0.51 12.10
CA ALA A 52 -10.45 -1.64 12.74
C ALA A 52 -10.37 -2.92 11.88
N ARG A 53 -10.54 -2.79 10.57
CA ARG A 53 -10.41 -3.92 9.62
C ARG A 53 -8.98 -4.41 9.51
N VAL A 54 -8.01 -3.50 9.39
CA VAL A 54 -6.58 -3.82 9.33
C VAL A 54 -6.11 -4.50 10.63
N ALA A 55 -6.59 -4.06 11.79
CA ALA A 55 -6.28 -4.66 13.08
C ALA A 55 -6.77 -6.11 13.23
N ALA A 56 -7.81 -6.49 12.49
CA ALA A 56 -8.33 -7.86 12.48
C ALA A 56 -7.58 -8.81 11.54
N MET A 57 -6.63 -8.31 10.73
CA MET A 57 -5.87 -9.11 9.76
C MET A 57 -4.53 -9.58 10.34
N SER A 58 -3.98 -10.67 9.79
CA SER A 58 -2.65 -11.15 10.16
C SER A 58 -1.53 -10.36 9.47
N LYS A 59 -0.31 -10.42 10.02
CA LYS A 59 0.86 -9.73 9.47
C LYS A 59 1.22 -10.14 8.05
N GLU A 60 1.16 -11.43 7.80
CA GLU A 60 1.41 -12.02 6.49
C GLU A 60 0.37 -11.56 5.46
N THR A 61 -0.91 -11.44 5.86
CA THR A 61 -1.96 -10.97 4.96
C THR A 61 -1.76 -9.50 4.58
N LEU A 62 -1.39 -8.66 5.54
CA LEU A 62 -1.11 -7.24 5.29
C LEU A 62 0.13 -7.05 4.40
N ALA A 63 1.24 -7.72 4.71
CA ALA A 63 2.45 -7.66 3.91
C ALA A 63 2.20 -8.20 2.48
N GLY A 64 1.44 -9.28 2.35
CA GLY A 64 1.06 -9.85 1.05
C GLY A 64 0.19 -8.92 0.22
N ALA A 65 -0.76 -8.22 0.84
CA ALA A 65 -1.60 -7.23 0.16
C ALA A 65 -0.81 -5.98 -0.28
N LEU A 66 0.20 -5.57 0.50
CA LEU A 66 1.02 -4.38 0.22
C LEU A 66 2.17 -4.64 -0.77
N ALA A 67 2.69 -5.87 -0.85
CA ALA A 67 3.86 -6.19 -1.66
C ALA A 67 3.75 -5.79 -3.16
N PRO A 68 2.60 -5.93 -3.85
CA PRO A 68 2.47 -5.45 -5.23
C PRO A 68 2.62 -3.94 -5.37
N PHE A 69 2.09 -3.15 -4.42
CA PHE A 69 2.17 -1.70 -4.45
C PHE A 69 3.59 -1.21 -4.15
N ALA A 70 4.23 -1.81 -3.15
CA ALA A 70 5.63 -1.53 -2.84
C ALA A 70 6.54 -1.89 -4.03
N ALA A 71 6.30 -3.02 -4.69
CA ALA A 71 7.03 -3.42 -5.89
C ALA A 71 6.87 -2.42 -7.05
N LEU A 72 5.68 -1.86 -7.26
CA LEU A 72 5.46 -0.82 -8.28
C LEU A 72 6.27 0.45 -8.00
N GLY A 73 6.36 0.86 -6.72
CA GLY A 73 7.19 2.00 -6.30
C GLY A 73 8.69 1.75 -6.51
N GLU A 74 9.18 0.55 -6.18
CA GLU A 74 10.57 0.16 -6.43
C GLU A 74 10.89 0.13 -7.94
N VAL A 75 10.01 -0.42 -8.75
CA VAL A 75 10.14 -0.42 -10.23
C VAL A 75 10.11 1.02 -10.77
N ALA A 76 9.22 1.88 -10.27
CA ALA A 76 9.19 3.29 -10.67
C ALA A 76 10.52 3.99 -10.34
N HIS A 77 11.08 3.76 -9.15
CA HIS A 77 12.36 4.34 -8.72
C HIS A 77 13.56 3.85 -9.56
N GLU A 78 13.57 2.57 -9.93
CA GLU A 78 14.62 2.00 -10.80
C GLU A 78 14.50 2.45 -12.26
N HIS A 79 13.28 2.77 -12.73
CA HIS A 79 13.02 3.18 -14.10
C HIS A 79 12.83 4.67 -14.30
N HIS A 80 12.93 5.50 -13.25
CA HIS A 80 13.13 6.94 -13.44
C HIS A 80 14.50 7.11 -14.11
N PRO A 81 14.56 7.45 -15.42
CA PRO A 81 15.78 8.01 -15.95
C PRO A 81 16.04 9.27 -15.12
N GLU A 82 17.29 9.58 -14.83
CA GLU A 82 17.68 10.88 -14.28
C GLU A 82 17.11 12.01 -15.17
N HIS A 83 15.86 12.40 -14.94
CA HIS A 83 15.27 13.57 -15.57
C HIS A 83 15.46 14.70 -14.58
N GLY A 84 16.50 15.49 -14.88
CA GLY A 84 16.75 16.77 -14.26
C GLY A 84 15.50 17.63 -14.21
N THR A 85 15.49 18.48 -13.19
CA THR A 85 14.61 19.65 -13.03
C THR A 85 14.10 20.22 -14.35
N HIS A 86 12.78 20.14 -14.55
CA HIS A 86 12.04 21.02 -15.45
C HIS A 86 10.72 21.42 -14.79
#